data_AF-A0A163AI74-F1
#
_entry.id   AF-A0A163AI74-F1
#
_cell.length_a   1.000
_cell.length_b   1.000
_cell.length_c   1.000
_cell.angle_alpha   90.00
_cell.angle_beta   90.00
_cell.angle_gamma   90.00
#
_symmetry.space_group_name_H-M   'P 1'
#
loop_
_entity.id
_entity.type
_entity.pdbx_description
1 polymer ?
#
loop_
_entity_poly.entity_id
_entity_poly.type
_entity_poly.pdbx_seq_one_letter_code
_entity_poly.pdbx_strand_id
1 'polypeptide(L)'
;MLPSQPGYDVFGKEILRAYEIKDIVIKSLVRNGILGDDYTLGPTEQRDGRHLDMLYLPLDKFIESLAPVIVEVQKNRQGFYWSSDPLLFECIRCHRFIPHLVVISNAGFSSKRYRNTTFNKEENEPFYTHPCQSWAKSTKFYTPESIAIHMDKEPLDKMIALCHVFYAGKEYYASQKVALDIYSIDTDKIAKLFADTQSFCDTVECQFQKILNENDRKRQLKYAKDVVHFVRQFKRKCLPSTDECAVTSIESICEQQESEDLIFVKEKRRINAGRFNWNNCYSESRTEGLFQRYSSHTTLRKAFERETL
;
A
#
# COMPACT_ATOMS: atom_id res chain seq x y z
N MET A 1 2.21 16.71 -5.44
CA MET A 1 2.16 15.28 -5.09
C MET A 1 1.41 14.55 -6.18
N LEU A 2 2.03 13.57 -6.84
CA LEU A 2 1.32 12.72 -7.80
C LEU A 2 0.24 11.90 -7.06
N PRO A 3 -0.95 11.68 -7.65
CA PRO A 3 -1.95 10.82 -7.05
C PRO A 3 -1.36 9.41 -6.92
N SER A 4 -1.31 8.88 -5.70
CA SER A 4 -0.91 7.50 -5.46
C SER A 4 -1.89 6.58 -6.19
N GLN A 5 -1.37 5.69 -7.04
CA GLN A 5 -2.17 4.61 -7.63
C GLN A 5 -2.79 3.75 -6.50
N PRO A 6 -3.96 3.13 -6.72
CA PRO A 6 -4.50 2.12 -5.80
C PRO A 6 -3.44 1.07 -5.47
N GLY A 7 -3.40 0.57 -4.23
CA GLY A 7 -2.39 -0.42 -3.82
C GLY A 7 -1.04 0.16 -3.37
N TYR A 8 -0.80 1.46 -3.46
CA TYR A 8 0.50 2.06 -3.07
C TYR A 8 0.45 2.91 -1.79
N ASP A 9 -0.73 3.09 -1.18
CA ASP A 9 -0.87 3.87 0.03
C ASP A 9 -0.42 3.07 1.26
N VAL A 10 0.86 3.23 1.65
CA VAL A 10 1.46 2.52 2.80
C VAL A 10 0.62 2.72 4.08
N PHE A 11 0.12 3.93 4.31
CA PHE A 11 -0.69 4.23 5.50
C PHE A 11 -1.99 3.42 5.53
N GLY A 12 -2.76 3.42 4.43
CA GLY A 12 -3.98 2.63 4.36
C GLY A 12 -3.74 1.13 4.48
N LYS A 13 -2.63 0.64 3.92
CA LYS A 13 -2.21 -0.76 4.09
C LYS A 13 -1.94 -1.12 5.55
N GLU A 14 -1.21 -0.28 6.28
CA GLU A 14 -0.93 -0.52 7.70
C GLU A 14 -2.21 -0.52 8.55
N ILE A 15 -3.16 0.39 8.27
CA ILE A 15 -4.48 0.36 8.92
C ILE A 15 -5.19 -0.96 8.64
N LEU A 16 -5.25 -1.38 7.37
CA LEU A 16 -5.95 -2.60 6.97
C LEU A 16 -5.26 -3.88 7.49
N ARG A 17 -3.97 -3.82 7.86
CA ARG A 17 -3.27 -4.95 8.50
C ARG A 17 -3.64 -5.15 9.97
N ALA A 18 -4.14 -4.12 10.64
CA ALA A 18 -4.49 -4.20 12.04
C ALA A 18 -5.61 -5.24 12.26
N TYR A 19 -5.44 -6.06 13.30
CA TYR A 19 -6.32 -7.18 13.58
C TYR A 19 -7.78 -6.75 13.78
N GLU A 20 -7.99 -5.64 14.50
CA GLU A 20 -9.29 -5.06 14.78
C GLU A 20 -9.98 -4.59 13.50
N ILE A 21 -9.21 -4.03 12.56
CA ILE A 21 -9.71 -3.56 11.27
C ILE A 21 -10.10 -4.74 10.37
N LYS A 22 -9.27 -5.78 10.34
CA LYS A 22 -9.62 -7.04 9.66
C LYS A 22 -10.95 -7.57 10.20
N ASP A 23 -11.11 -7.68 11.52
CA ASP A 23 -12.35 -8.16 12.14
C ASP A 23 -13.57 -7.30 11.78
N ILE A 24 -13.45 -5.97 11.78
CA ILE A 24 -14.51 -5.05 11.35
C ILE A 24 -14.92 -5.31 9.90
N VAL A 25 -13.94 -5.40 8.99
CA VAL A 25 -14.21 -5.63 7.57
C VAL A 25 -14.90 -6.99 7.37
N ILE A 26 -14.37 -8.05 7.97
CA ILE A 26 -14.94 -9.41 7.84
C ILE A 26 -16.37 -9.46 8.38
N LYS A 27 -16.62 -8.95 9.60
CA LYS A 27 -17.97 -8.90 10.19
C LYS A 27 -18.95 -8.08 9.37
N SER A 28 -18.48 -7.02 8.71
CA SER A 28 -19.34 -6.21 7.83
C SER A 28 -19.83 -6.99 6.60
N LEU A 29 -19.09 -8.01 6.16
CA LEU A 29 -19.36 -8.77 4.93
C LEU A 29 -20.07 -10.09 5.21
N VAL A 30 -19.53 -10.86 6.14
CA VAL A 30 -19.91 -12.26 6.33
C VAL A 30 -20.72 -12.36 7.61
N ARG A 31 -22.03 -12.60 7.45
CA ARG A 31 -22.94 -12.85 8.58
C ARG A 31 -22.61 -14.23 9.18
N ASN A 32 -23.08 -14.50 10.40
CA ASN A 32 -23.02 -15.81 11.10
C ASN A 32 -21.83 -16.03 12.05
N GLY A 33 -21.36 -14.98 12.72
CA GLY A 33 -20.39 -15.13 13.81
C GLY A 33 -18.95 -15.44 13.36
N ILE A 34 -18.67 -15.31 12.06
CA ILE A 34 -17.31 -15.39 11.51
C ILE A 34 -16.51 -14.17 11.97
N LEU A 35 -15.30 -14.43 12.44
CA LEU A 35 -14.40 -13.44 13.02
C LEU A 35 -13.22 -13.15 12.10
N GLY A 36 -12.52 -12.06 12.38
CA GLY A 36 -11.25 -11.75 11.70
C GLY A 36 -10.19 -12.87 11.85
N ASP A 37 -10.23 -13.64 12.94
CA ASP A 37 -9.34 -14.78 13.19
C ASP A 37 -9.54 -15.95 12.22
N ASP A 38 -10.69 -16.04 11.55
CA ASP A 38 -10.96 -17.06 10.55
C ASP A 38 -10.26 -16.77 9.21
N TYR A 39 -9.54 -15.64 9.14
CA TYR A 39 -8.79 -15.15 7.99
C TYR A 39 -7.34 -14.81 8.35
N THR A 40 -6.44 -15.04 7.39
CA THR A 40 -5.04 -14.58 7.39
C THR A 40 -4.80 -13.50 6.34
N LEU A 41 -3.68 -12.80 6.42
CA LEU A 41 -3.26 -11.83 5.41
C LEU A 41 -2.72 -12.55 4.18
N GLY A 42 -3.23 -12.21 3.01
CA GLY A 42 -2.74 -12.67 1.72
C GLY A 42 -1.67 -11.75 1.11
N PRO A 43 -1.00 -12.19 0.04
CA PRO A 43 -0.05 -11.34 -0.67
C PRO A 43 -0.78 -10.14 -1.31
N THR A 44 -0.29 -8.94 -1.03
CA THR A 44 -0.82 -7.69 -1.62
C THR A 44 -0.11 -7.30 -2.92
N GLU A 45 0.93 -8.03 -3.32
CA GLU A 45 1.64 -7.87 -4.59
C GLU A 45 1.39 -9.10 -5.45
N GLN A 46 1.00 -8.87 -6.70
CA GLN A 46 0.70 -9.91 -7.68
C GLN A 46 1.92 -10.21 -8.56
N ARG A 47 1.90 -11.36 -9.23
CA ARG A 47 3.02 -11.81 -10.08
C ARG A 47 3.34 -10.87 -11.25
N ASP A 48 2.38 -10.05 -11.66
CA ASP A 48 2.53 -9.08 -12.73
C ASP A 48 2.93 -7.67 -12.23
N GLY A 49 3.31 -7.55 -10.96
CA GLY A 49 3.74 -6.30 -10.33
C GLY A 49 2.60 -5.36 -9.95
N ARG A 50 1.34 -5.78 -10.05
CA ARG A 50 0.21 -5.00 -9.52
C ARG A 50 0.09 -5.18 -8.02
N HIS A 51 -0.53 -4.20 -7.38
CA HIS A 51 -0.74 -4.20 -5.95
C HIS A 51 -2.21 -4.07 -5.60
N LEU A 52 -2.65 -4.91 -4.68
CA LEU A 52 -3.89 -4.75 -3.93
C LEU A 52 -3.62 -3.87 -2.71
N ASP A 53 -4.65 -3.17 -2.22
CA ASP A 53 -4.55 -2.55 -0.90
C ASP A 53 -4.58 -3.60 0.20
N MET A 54 -5.54 -4.54 0.17
CA MET A 54 -5.56 -5.67 1.10
C MET A 54 -6.26 -6.91 0.55
N LEU A 55 -5.73 -8.07 0.94
CA LEU A 55 -6.31 -9.39 0.68
C LEU A 55 -6.37 -10.17 1.99
N TYR A 56 -7.56 -10.61 2.36
CA TYR A 56 -7.77 -11.56 3.45
C TYR A 56 -8.13 -12.93 2.88
N LEU A 57 -7.36 -13.95 3.25
CA LEU A 57 -7.56 -15.33 2.83
C LEU A 57 -8.15 -16.13 3.99
N PRO A 58 -9.18 -16.97 3.78
CA PRO A 58 -9.64 -17.88 4.81
C PRO A 58 -8.50 -18.78 5.29
N LEU A 59 -8.50 -19.15 6.58
CA LEU A 59 -7.63 -20.23 7.05
C LEU A 59 -7.97 -21.55 6.36
N ASP A 60 -6.99 -22.46 6.26
CA ASP A 60 -7.15 -23.75 5.55
C ASP A 60 -8.39 -24.53 5.99
N LYS A 61 -8.69 -24.53 7.30
CA LYS A 61 -9.87 -25.21 7.86
C LYS A 61 -11.21 -24.64 7.39
N PHE A 62 -11.22 -23.45 6.80
CA PHE A 62 -12.40 -22.75 6.31
C PHE A 62 -12.41 -22.53 4.80
N ILE A 63 -11.38 -22.97 4.08
CA ILE A 63 -11.17 -22.62 2.66
C ILE A 63 -12.31 -23.05 1.74
N GLU A 64 -13.02 -24.12 2.09
CA GLU A 64 -14.18 -24.61 1.31
C GLU A 64 -15.48 -23.85 1.62
N SER A 65 -15.55 -23.21 2.79
CA SER A 65 -16.77 -22.57 3.31
C SER A 65 -16.78 -21.05 3.17
N LEU A 66 -15.59 -20.43 3.17
CA LEU A 66 -15.42 -18.99 3.16
C LEU A 66 -14.76 -18.54 1.86
N ALA A 67 -15.17 -17.36 1.39
CA ALA A 67 -14.54 -16.74 0.23
C ALA A 67 -13.46 -15.75 0.69
N PRO A 68 -12.38 -15.57 -0.10
CA PRO A 68 -11.43 -14.47 0.09
C PRO A 68 -12.11 -13.11 0.12
N VAL A 69 -11.52 -12.16 0.83
CA VAL A 69 -12.00 -10.77 0.88
C VAL A 69 -10.92 -9.85 0.34
N ILE A 70 -11.28 -9.04 -0.64
CA ILE A 70 -10.43 -7.99 -1.21
C ILE A 70 -10.93 -6.64 -0.71
N VAL A 71 -10.03 -5.78 -0.24
CA VAL A 71 -10.33 -4.40 0.15
C VAL A 71 -9.49 -3.46 -0.67
N GLU A 72 -10.14 -2.46 -1.27
CA GLU A 72 -9.53 -1.46 -2.15
C GLU A 72 -9.92 -0.05 -1.71
N VAL A 73 -8.94 0.85 -1.57
CA VAL A 73 -9.13 2.24 -1.16
C VAL A 73 -8.81 3.17 -2.33
N GLN A 74 -9.84 3.75 -2.92
CA GLN A 74 -9.73 4.53 -4.15
C GLN A 74 -9.79 6.04 -3.89
N LYS A 75 -8.75 6.76 -4.32
CA LYS A 75 -8.65 8.23 -4.18
C LYS A 75 -9.22 9.04 -5.36
N ASN A 76 -9.37 8.45 -6.57
CA ASN A 76 -9.63 9.22 -7.80
C ASN A 76 -11.04 9.00 -8.41
N ARG A 77 -11.54 10.04 -9.11
CA ARG A 77 -12.87 10.12 -9.75
C ARG A 77 -12.99 9.49 -11.14
N GLN A 78 -11.90 9.02 -11.75
CA GLN A 78 -11.94 8.60 -13.16
C GLN A 78 -12.12 7.09 -13.30
N GLY A 79 -13.38 6.67 -13.44
CA GLY A 79 -13.80 5.35 -13.90
C GLY A 79 -13.53 4.18 -12.95
N PHE A 80 -14.60 3.60 -12.40
CA PHE A 80 -14.51 2.33 -11.70
C PHE A 80 -14.36 1.21 -12.74
N TYR A 81 -13.12 0.83 -13.07
CA TYR A 81 -12.85 -0.25 -14.05
C TYR A 81 -12.57 -1.58 -13.35
N TRP A 82 -13.48 -2.05 -12.49
CA TRP A 82 -13.30 -3.31 -11.75
C TRP A 82 -13.74 -4.56 -12.52
N SER A 83 -14.75 -4.46 -13.38
CA SER A 83 -15.25 -5.60 -14.18
C SER A 83 -14.25 -6.13 -15.20
N SER A 84 -13.17 -5.38 -15.43
CA SER A 84 -12.06 -5.74 -16.31
C SER A 84 -10.73 -5.73 -15.57
N ASP A 85 -10.71 -5.63 -14.23
CA ASP A 85 -9.46 -5.53 -13.49
C ASP A 85 -8.80 -6.92 -13.40
N PRO A 86 -7.65 -7.13 -14.07
CA PRO A 86 -6.90 -8.37 -13.98
C PRO A 86 -6.54 -8.75 -12.54
N LEU A 87 -6.52 -7.79 -11.60
CA LEU A 87 -6.32 -8.04 -10.17
C LEU A 87 -7.32 -9.07 -9.61
N LEU A 88 -8.61 -8.91 -9.91
CA LEU A 88 -9.67 -9.80 -9.46
C LEU A 88 -9.59 -11.16 -10.15
N PHE A 89 -9.28 -11.17 -11.44
CA PHE A 89 -9.10 -12.41 -12.19
C PHE A 89 -7.91 -13.22 -11.68
N GLU A 90 -6.83 -12.58 -11.27
CA GLU A 90 -5.66 -13.26 -10.72
C GLU A 90 -5.96 -13.88 -9.35
N CYS A 91 -6.73 -13.20 -8.50
CA CYS A 91 -7.22 -13.78 -7.25
C CYS A 91 -8.08 -15.02 -7.51
N ILE A 92 -9.04 -14.93 -8.45
CA ILE A 92 -9.88 -16.06 -8.86
C ILE A 92 -9.03 -17.19 -9.45
N ARG A 93 -8.03 -16.86 -10.27
CA ARG A 93 -7.16 -17.85 -10.93
C ARG A 93 -6.26 -18.59 -9.92
N CYS A 94 -5.65 -17.86 -9.00
CA CYS A 94 -4.72 -18.41 -8.02
C CYS A 94 -5.42 -19.21 -6.93
N HIS A 95 -6.60 -18.75 -6.48
CA HIS A 95 -7.28 -19.33 -5.33
C HIS A 95 -8.47 -20.20 -5.73
N ARG A 96 -8.94 -20.14 -6.98
CA ARG A 96 -10.15 -20.84 -7.48
C ARG A 96 -11.45 -20.47 -6.75
N PHE A 97 -11.46 -19.35 -6.04
CA PHE A 97 -12.64 -18.84 -5.34
C PHE A 97 -13.07 -17.48 -5.87
N ILE A 98 -14.37 -17.23 -5.84
CA ILE A 98 -14.97 -15.93 -6.17
C ILE A 98 -14.99 -15.07 -4.89
N PRO A 99 -14.24 -13.95 -4.83
CA PRO A 99 -14.05 -13.19 -3.59
C PRO A 99 -15.23 -12.28 -3.23
N HIS A 100 -15.29 -11.82 -1.99
CA HIS A 100 -16.01 -10.61 -1.61
C HIS A 100 -15.14 -9.38 -1.89
N LEU A 101 -15.72 -8.33 -2.47
CA LEU A 101 -15.01 -7.07 -2.73
C LEU A 101 -15.57 -5.93 -1.88
N VAL A 102 -14.70 -5.22 -1.18
CA VAL A 102 -14.99 -3.96 -0.49
C VAL A 102 -14.19 -2.85 -1.16
N VAL A 103 -14.89 -1.79 -1.57
CA VAL A 103 -14.27 -0.60 -2.13
C VAL A 103 -14.62 0.59 -1.25
N ILE A 104 -13.61 1.27 -0.72
CA ILE A 104 -13.73 2.53 0.00
C ILE A 104 -13.28 3.64 -0.96
N SER A 105 -14.25 4.34 -1.57
CA SER A 105 -13.96 5.39 -2.56
C SER A 105 -14.09 6.77 -1.93
N ASN A 106 -12.98 7.49 -1.83
CA ASN A 106 -12.94 8.83 -1.22
C ASN A 106 -13.65 9.89 -2.05
N ALA A 107 -13.70 9.70 -3.37
CA ALA A 107 -14.19 10.73 -4.29
C ALA A 107 -15.60 10.45 -4.83
N GLY A 108 -16.17 9.29 -4.50
CA GLY A 108 -17.46 8.82 -5.02
C GLY A 108 -17.40 8.43 -6.49
N PHE A 109 -18.56 8.38 -7.13
CA PHE A 109 -18.69 7.95 -8.53
C PHE A 109 -18.33 9.06 -9.52
N SER A 110 -17.76 8.66 -10.66
CA SER A 110 -17.40 9.57 -11.76
C SER A 110 -18.61 10.35 -12.31
N SER A 111 -19.80 9.75 -12.29
CA SER A 111 -21.05 10.41 -12.62
C SER A 111 -22.24 9.76 -11.92
N LYS A 112 -23.29 10.55 -11.64
CA LYS A 112 -24.56 10.05 -11.10
C LYS A 112 -25.25 9.07 -12.05
N ARG A 113 -25.14 9.30 -13.38
CA ARG A 113 -25.70 8.41 -14.40
C ARG A 113 -25.06 7.03 -14.29
N TYR A 114 -23.73 6.97 -14.36
CA TYR A 114 -22.98 5.70 -14.23
C TYR A 114 -23.34 4.98 -12.93
N ARG A 115 -23.33 5.69 -11.80
CA ARG A 115 -23.75 5.15 -10.50
C ARG A 115 -25.13 4.50 -10.58
N ASN A 116 -26.15 5.26 -11.02
CA ASN A 116 -27.54 4.80 -11.01
C ASN A 116 -27.83 3.69 -12.03
N THR A 117 -27.02 3.57 -13.09
CA THR A 117 -27.20 2.51 -14.11
C THR A 117 -26.42 1.24 -13.80
N THR A 118 -25.37 1.32 -12.99
CA THR A 118 -24.42 0.22 -12.79
C THR A 118 -24.48 -0.36 -11.37
N PHE A 119 -24.96 0.41 -10.39
CA PHE A 119 -24.98 0.01 -9.00
C PHE A 119 -26.39 0.10 -8.41
N ASN A 120 -26.66 -0.79 -7.46
CA ASN A 120 -27.86 -0.79 -6.65
C ASN A 120 -27.60 -0.09 -5.31
N LYS A 121 -28.63 0.58 -4.78
CA LYS A 121 -28.60 1.25 -3.49
C LYS A 121 -29.87 0.91 -2.72
N GLU A 122 -29.71 0.24 -1.59
CA GLU A 122 -30.80 0.01 -0.65
C GLU A 122 -30.92 1.23 0.29
N GLU A 123 -32.16 1.56 0.68
CA GLU A 123 -32.53 2.82 1.35
C GLU A 123 -31.87 3.02 2.73
N ASN A 124 -31.43 1.93 3.37
CA ASN A 124 -30.84 1.95 4.72
C ASN A 124 -29.46 1.28 4.82
N GLU A 125 -28.89 0.86 3.70
CA GLU A 125 -27.55 0.28 3.71
C GLU A 125 -26.51 1.39 3.51
N PRO A 126 -25.34 1.36 4.17
CA PRO A 126 -24.34 2.41 4.03
C PRO A 126 -23.42 2.29 2.80
N PHE A 127 -23.73 1.39 1.88
CA PHE A 127 -22.92 1.12 0.69
C PHE A 127 -23.80 0.99 -0.55
N TYR A 128 -23.17 1.01 -1.72
CA TYR A 128 -23.75 0.55 -2.98
C TYR A 128 -23.31 -0.89 -3.25
N THR A 129 -24.11 -1.64 -4.00
CA THR A 129 -23.77 -2.98 -4.48
C THR A 129 -23.73 -3.01 -6.01
N HIS A 130 -22.95 -3.91 -6.59
CA HIS A 130 -22.94 -4.16 -8.03
C HIS A 130 -23.61 -5.52 -8.30
N PRO A 131 -24.53 -5.63 -9.28
CA PRO A 131 -25.25 -6.87 -9.59
C PRO A 131 -24.38 -7.97 -10.25
N CYS A 132 -23.05 -7.85 -10.25
CA CYS A 132 -22.18 -8.81 -10.93
C CYS A 132 -21.98 -10.08 -10.10
N GLN A 133 -22.24 -11.24 -10.71
CA GLN A 133 -22.14 -12.55 -10.07
C GLN A 133 -20.96 -13.40 -10.54
N SER A 134 -20.27 -13.01 -11.63
CA SER A 134 -19.24 -13.86 -12.25
C SER A 134 -17.82 -13.68 -11.69
N TRP A 135 -17.53 -12.54 -11.05
CA TRP A 135 -16.19 -12.18 -10.58
C TRP A 135 -16.12 -11.80 -9.10
N ALA A 136 -17.26 -11.62 -8.44
CA ALA A 136 -17.33 -11.43 -7.00
C ALA A 136 -18.58 -12.09 -6.43
N LYS A 137 -18.47 -12.65 -5.22
CA LYS A 137 -19.57 -13.26 -4.48
C LYS A 137 -20.49 -12.19 -3.91
N SER A 138 -19.91 -11.08 -3.47
CA SER A 138 -20.63 -9.85 -3.19
C SER A 138 -19.70 -8.65 -3.35
N THR A 139 -20.28 -7.47 -3.52
CA THR A 139 -19.53 -6.22 -3.64
C THR A 139 -20.16 -5.16 -2.75
N LYS A 140 -19.33 -4.38 -2.03
CA LYS A 140 -19.77 -3.23 -1.22
C LYS A 140 -18.91 -2.02 -1.54
N PHE A 141 -19.55 -0.97 -2.05
CA PHE A 141 -18.90 0.28 -2.41
C PHE A 141 -19.33 1.37 -1.42
N TYR A 142 -18.42 1.73 -0.52
CA TYR A 142 -18.59 2.83 0.42
C TYR A 142 -18.09 4.11 -0.24
N THR A 143 -18.94 5.13 -0.23
CA THR A 143 -18.61 6.49 -0.69
C THR A 143 -19.00 7.51 0.38
N PRO A 144 -18.45 8.74 0.36
CA PRO A 144 -18.90 9.80 1.26
C PRO A 144 -20.42 10.00 1.23
N GLU A 145 -21.01 9.92 0.04
CA GLU A 145 -22.46 10.03 -0.13
C GLU A 145 -23.21 8.84 0.49
N SER A 146 -22.70 7.61 0.35
CA SER A 146 -23.39 6.42 0.86
C SER A 146 -23.43 6.36 2.38
N ILE A 147 -22.40 6.90 3.05
CA ILE A 147 -22.28 6.85 4.50
C ILE A 147 -22.78 8.10 5.21
N ALA A 148 -23.00 9.22 4.51
CA ALA A 148 -23.32 10.51 5.12
C ALA A 148 -24.52 10.44 6.09
N ILE A 149 -25.59 9.74 5.70
CA ILE A 149 -26.80 9.57 6.51
C ILE A 149 -26.61 8.65 7.73
N HIS A 150 -25.45 7.99 7.84
CA HIS A 150 -25.09 7.07 8.92
C HIS A 150 -24.12 7.68 9.93
N MET A 151 -23.56 8.87 9.64
CA MET A 151 -22.52 9.50 10.48
C MET A 151 -23.05 9.97 11.84
N ASP A 152 -24.33 10.32 11.93
CA ASP A 152 -24.94 10.84 13.16
C ASP A 152 -25.61 9.73 14.01
N LYS A 153 -25.44 8.46 13.65
CA LYS A 153 -26.01 7.33 14.41
C LYS A 153 -25.18 7.06 15.66
N GLU A 154 -25.86 6.82 16.79
CA GLU A 154 -25.23 6.41 18.04
C GLU A 154 -25.70 5.00 18.45
N PRO A 155 -24.78 4.02 18.66
CA PRO A 155 -23.33 4.12 18.42
C PRO A 155 -23.00 4.15 16.91
N LEU A 156 -21.89 4.81 16.55
CA LEU A 156 -21.42 4.85 15.17
C LEU A 156 -20.97 3.44 14.74
N ASP A 157 -21.47 2.98 13.60
CA ASP A 157 -21.06 1.70 13.05
C ASP A 157 -19.55 1.71 12.73
N LYS A 158 -18.85 0.65 13.13
CA LYS A 158 -17.38 0.57 13.04
C LYS A 158 -16.87 0.60 11.61
N MET A 159 -17.61 0.04 10.65
CA MET A 159 -17.25 0.09 9.24
C MET A 159 -17.44 1.51 8.68
N ILE A 160 -18.47 2.22 9.11
CA ILE A 160 -18.69 3.64 8.75
C ILE A 160 -17.58 4.52 9.29
N ALA A 161 -17.23 4.31 10.55
CA ALA A 161 -16.12 4.96 11.20
C ALA A 161 -14.82 4.73 10.41
N LEU A 162 -14.54 3.47 10.01
CA LEU A 162 -13.37 3.13 9.22
C LEU A 162 -13.36 3.85 7.87
N CYS A 163 -14.48 3.85 7.15
CA CYS A 163 -14.59 4.61 5.90
C CYS A 163 -14.32 6.10 6.10
N HIS A 164 -14.83 6.69 7.18
CA HIS A 164 -14.60 8.10 7.50
C HIS A 164 -13.11 8.40 7.74
N VAL A 165 -12.37 7.51 8.39
CA VAL A 165 -10.91 7.64 8.55
C VAL A 165 -10.20 7.74 7.19
N PHE A 166 -10.61 6.92 6.22
CA PHE A 166 -10.06 6.99 4.86
C PHE A 166 -10.47 8.26 4.10
N TYR A 167 -11.66 8.82 4.37
CA TYR A 167 -12.17 10.03 3.71
C TYR A 167 -11.58 11.33 4.22
N ALA A 168 -11.40 11.45 5.54
CA ALA A 168 -10.82 12.63 6.18
C ALA A 168 -9.37 12.90 5.74
N GLY A 169 -8.72 11.91 5.11
CA GLY A 169 -7.36 12.03 4.61
C GLY A 169 -6.37 12.28 5.74
N LYS A 170 -5.26 12.94 5.43
CA LYS A 170 -4.20 13.28 6.41
C LYS A 170 -4.56 14.46 7.32
N GLU A 171 -5.77 15.02 7.26
CA GLU A 171 -6.21 16.02 8.23
C GLU A 171 -6.50 15.32 9.57
N TYR A 172 -5.40 15.18 10.31
CA TYR A 172 -5.07 14.18 11.34
C TYR A 172 -5.89 14.24 12.63
N TYR A 173 -6.86 15.16 12.75
CA TYR A 173 -7.43 15.53 14.05
C TYR A 173 -8.88 15.08 14.26
N ALA A 174 -9.73 15.02 13.23
CA ALA A 174 -11.10 14.54 13.36
C ALA A 174 -11.20 12.99 13.26
N SER A 175 -10.30 12.37 12.49
CA SER A 175 -10.21 10.92 12.33
C SER A 175 -9.66 10.21 13.58
N GLN A 176 -9.01 10.92 14.52
CA GLN A 176 -8.51 10.34 15.76
C GLN A 176 -9.64 9.87 16.67
N LYS A 177 -10.72 10.63 16.85
CA LYS A 177 -11.82 10.21 17.74
C LYS A 177 -12.52 8.96 17.21
N VAL A 178 -12.76 8.95 15.89
CA VAL A 178 -13.36 7.82 15.17
C VAL A 178 -12.42 6.61 15.14
N ALA A 179 -11.12 6.81 14.96
CA ALA A 179 -10.11 5.75 15.10
C ALA A 179 -10.05 5.24 16.55
N LEU A 180 -10.03 6.11 17.56
CA LEU A 180 -10.03 5.75 18.98
C LEU A 180 -11.27 4.92 19.35
N ASP A 181 -12.45 5.27 18.83
CA ASP A 181 -13.71 4.55 19.03
C ASP A 181 -13.73 3.19 18.30
N ILE A 182 -13.24 3.13 17.05
CA ILE A 182 -13.06 1.88 16.30
C ILE A 182 -12.16 0.91 17.06
N TYR A 183 -11.05 1.45 17.54
CA TYR A 183 -9.97 0.65 18.03
C TYR A 183 -10.19 0.17 19.45
N SER A 184 -10.97 0.88 20.29
CA SER A 184 -10.91 0.68 21.75
C SER A 184 -9.45 0.51 22.21
N ILE A 185 -8.50 1.13 21.47
CA ILE A 185 -7.09 0.98 21.77
C ILE A 185 -6.98 1.67 23.10
N ASP A 186 -6.57 0.87 24.08
CA ASP A 186 -6.05 1.26 25.37
C ASP A 186 -5.44 2.66 25.26
N THR A 187 -6.22 3.66 25.68
CA THR A 187 -5.90 5.08 25.48
C THR A 187 -4.51 5.39 26.01
N ASP A 188 -4.06 4.60 26.99
CA ASP A 188 -2.75 4.63 27.61
C ASP A 188 -1.63 4.24 26.64
N LYS A 189 -1.84 3.29 25.72
CA LYS A 189 -0.84 2.91 24.70
C LYS A 189 -0.66 4.01 23.66
N ILE A 190 -1.75 4.66 23.25
CA ILE A 190 -1.69 5.79 22.31
C ILE A 190 -1.08 7.02 22.99
N ALA A 191 -1.53 7.35 24.20
CA ALA A 191 -0.96 8.44 24.99
C ALA A 191 0.55 8.25 25.19
N LYS A 192 0.98 7.01 25.48
CA LYS A 192 2.39 6.64 25.56
C LYS A 192 3.11 6.82 24.23
N LEU A 193 2.54 6.35 23.11
CA LEU A 193 3.15 6.52 21.78
C LEU A 193 3.30 8.00 21.41
N PHE A 194 2.30 8.84 21.72
CA PHE A 194 2.38 10.28 21.52
C PHE A 194 3.45 10.91 22.41
N ALA A 195 3.49 10.56 23.70
CA ALA A 195 4.51 11.05 24.62
C ALA A 195 5.94 10.65 24.16
N ASP A 196 6.12 9.41 23.71
CA ASP A 196 7.39 8.91 23.20
C ASP A 196 7.80 9.61 21.89
N THR A 197 6.83 9.87 20.99
CA THR A 197 7.08 10.59 19.72
C THR A 197 7.40 12.06 19.97
N GLN A 198 6.68 12.74 20.86
CA GLN A 198 6.97 14.12 21.24
C GLN A 198 8.36 14.22 21.88
N SER A 199 8.67 13.34 22.83
CA SER A 199 9.99 13.28 23.47
C SER A 199 11.12 13.05 22.45
N PHE A 200 10.88 12.21 21.45
CA PHE A 200 11.80 12.02 20.33
C PHE A 200 12.05 13.31 19.55
N CYS A 201 10.97 13.98 19.11
CA CYS A 201 11.05 15.24 18.37
C CYS A 201 11.80 16.32 19.17
N ASP A 202 11.43 16.52 20.43
CA ASP A 202 12.05 17.51 21.32
C ASP A 202 13.55 17.23 21.50
N THR A 203 13.92 15.96 21.67
CA THR A 203 15.31 15.54 21.84
C THR A 203 16.12 15.81 20.56
N VAL A 204 15.57 15.45 19.40
CA VAL A 204 16.23 15.65 18.10
C VAL A 204 16.38 17.15 17.82
N GLU A 205 15.33 17.94 18.04
CA GLU A 205 15.36 19.39 17.87
C GLU A 205 16.40 20.04 18.78
N CYS A 206 16.41 19.70 20.07
CA CYS A 206 17.37 20.24 21.03
C CYS A 206 18.83 19.95 20.61
N GLN A 207 19.11 18.75 20.08
CA GLN A 207 20.45 18.41 19.62
C GLN A 207 20.83 19.15 18.33
N PHE A 208 19.89 19.36 17.40
CA PHE A 208 20.16 20.20 16.23
C PHE A 208 20.39 21.66 16.60
N GLN A 209 19.64 22.20 17.55
CA GLN A 209 19.89 23.54 18.09
C GLN A 209 21.28 23.65 18.72
N LYS A 210 21.75 22.61 19.44
CA LYS A 210 23.14 22.55 19.95
C LYS A 210 24.19 22.55 18.85
N ILE A 211 23.94 21.85 17.73
CA ILE A 211 24.85 21.86 16.57
C ILE A 211 24.91 23.26 15.95
N LEU A 212 23.76 23.91 15.77
CA LEU A 212 23.67 25.24 15.15
C LEU A 212 24.34 26.34 15.98
N ASN A 213 24.27 26.24 17.30
CA ASN A 213 24.81 27.24 18.23
C ASN A 213 26.27 26.99 18.64
N GLU A 214 26.85 25.84 18.30
CA GLU A 214 28.21 25.47 18.68
C GLU A 214 29.21 25.90 17.60
N ASN A 215 30.33 26.50 18.00
CA ASN A 215 31.37 26.97 17.09
C ASN A 215 32.56 25.99 17.00
N ASP A 216 32.69 25.07 17.96
CA ASP A 216 33.72 24.04 17.93
C ASP A 216 33.29 22.84 17.06
N ARG A 217 34.05 22.61 15.98
CA ARG A 217 33.77 21.55 15.00
C ARG A 217 33.80 20.14 15.59
N LYS A 218 34.62 19.89 16.63
CA LYS A 218 34.68 18.57 17.28
C LYS A 218 33.41 18.32 18.10
N ARG A 219 32.89 19.34 18.78
CA ARG A 219 31.63 19.29 19.54
C ARG A 219 30.41 19.18 18.62
N GLN A 220 30.36 19.92 17.51
CA GLN A 220 29.31 19.75 16.50
C GLN A 220 29.25 18.30 15.98
N LEU A 221 30.40 17.72 15.64
CA LEU A 221 30.48 16.32 15.19
C LEU A 221 30.01 15.34 16.27
N LYS A 222 30.31 15.63 17.55
CA LYS A 222 29.82 14.82 18.67
C LYS A 222 28.30 14.85 18.75
N TYR A 223 27.68 16.03 18.75
CA TYR A 223 26.22 16.15 18.80
C TYR A 223 25.54 15.48 17.60
N ALA A 224 26.11 15.62 16.39
CA ALA A 224 25.60 14.92 15.21
C ALA A 224 25.64 13.39 15.36
N LYS A 225 26.72 12.85 15.94
CA LYS A 225 26.82 11.41 16.26
C LYS A 225 25.80 10.99 17.31
N ASP A 226 25.58 11.82 18.34
CA ASP A 226 24.61 11.56 19.40
C ASP A 226 23.18 11.50 18.83
N VAL A 227 22.81 12.39 17.91
CA VAL A 227 21.53 12.35 17.18
C VAL A 227 21.39 11.04 16.41
N VAL A 228 22.39 10.66 15.60
CA VAL A 228 22.35 9.42 14.81
C VAL A 228 22.19 8.20 15.72
N HIS A 229 22.89 8.16 16.84
CA HIS A 229 22.80 7.08 17.81
C HIS A 229 21.40 7.02 18.45
N PHE A 230 20.87 8.16 18.90
CA PHE A 230 19.53 8.25 19.48
C PHE A 230 18.45 7.79 18.49
N VAL A 231 18.48 8.27 17.25
CA VAL A 231 17.53 7.88 16.20
C VAL A 231 17.58 6.38 15.93
N ARG A 232 18.77 5.78 15.89
CA ARG A 232 18.92 4.32 15.74
C ARG A 232 18.33 3.55 16.92
N GLN A 233 18.56 4.00 18.15
CA GLN A 233 17.99 3.35 19.33
C GLN A 233 16.47 3.47 19.37
N PHE A 234 15.92 4.64 19.06
CA PHE A 234 14.48 4.86 18.98
C PHE A 234 13.85 3.97 17.90
N LYS A 235 14.47 3.89 16.71
CA LYS A 235 14.03 3.01 15.62
C LYS A 235 13.95 1.54 16.06
N ARG A 236 14.94 1.05 16.81
CA ARG A 236 14.94 -0.33 17.35
C ARG A 236 13.86 -0.58 18.40
N LYS A 237 13.45 0.45 19.15
CA LYS A 237 12.39 0.33 20.16
C LYS A 237 11.00 0.36 19.54
N CYS A 238 10.79 1.20 18.52
CA CYS A 238 9.48 1.45 17.95
C CYS A 238 9.12 0.55 16.77
N LEU A 239 10.10 0.02 16.05
CA LEU A 239 9.87 -0.98 15.02
C LEU A 239 10.21 -2.35 15.63
N PRO A 240 9.28 -3.31 15.66
CA PRO A 240 9.62 -4.68 16.02
C PRO A 240 10.80 -5.11 15.14
N SER A 241 11.86 -5.61 15.77
CA SER A 241 13.01 -6.11 15.04
C SER A 241 12.51 -7.18 14.08
N THR A 242 12.72 -6.98 12.78
CA THR A 242 12.62 -8.05 11.78
C THR A 242 13.74 -9.09 11.95
N ASP A 243 14.19 -9.33 13.18
CA ASP A 243 15.17 -10.33 13.58
C ASP A 243 14.45 -11.55 14.17
N GLU A 244 13.58 -12.15 13.37
CA GLU A 244 13.42 -13.62 13.35
C GLU A 244 13.66 -14.10 11.92
N CYS A 245 14.88 -13.87 11.45
CA CYS A 245 15.57 -14.85 10.64
C CYS A 245 17.04 -14.73 11.00
N ALA A 246 17.51 -15.62 11.88
CA ALA A 246 18.93 -15.84 12.10
C ALA A 246 19.54 -16.40 10.80
N VAL A 247 19.80 -15.52 9.84
CA VAL A 247 20.63 -15.81 8.68
C VAL A 247 22.03 -15.40 9.07
N THR A 248 22.89 -16.41 9.30
CA THR A 248 24.34 -16.29 9.26
C THR A 248 24.76 -15.29 8.19
N SER A 249 25.67 -14.39 8.52
CA SER A 249 26.23 -13.40 7.60
C SER A 249 26.78 -14.09 6.35
N ILE A 250 25.94 -14.20 5.32
CA ILE A 250 26.36 -14.55 3.97
C ILE A 250 26.92 -13.26 3.39
N GLU A 251 28.19 -13.33 3.00
CA GLU A 251 28.84 -12.31 2.19
C GLU A 251 27.89 -11.85 1.10
N SER A 252 27.82 -10.52 0.96
CA SER A 252 27.05 -9.82 -0.06
C SER A 252 27.40 -10.30 -1.47
N ILE A 253 26.75 -11.39 -1.89
CA ILE A 253 26.54 -11.78 -3.28
C ILE A 253 25.03 -11.63 -3.52
N CYS A 254 24.54 -10.40 -3.36
CA CYS A 254 23.39 -9.98 -4.14
C CYS A 254 24.01 -9.42 -5.42
N GLU A 255 24.39 -10.33 -6.33
CA GLU A 255 24.52 -9.96 -7.73
C GLU A 255 23.18 -9.34 -8.10
N GLN A 256 23.15 -8.01 -8.24
CA GLN A 256 22.15 -7.36 -9.07
C GLN A 256 22.29 -8.06 -10.42
N GLN A 257 21.39 -8.99 -10.71
CA GLN A 257 21.37 -9.66 -11.98
C GLN A 257 21.13 -8.55 -13.02
N GLU A 258 22.21 -8.17 -13.69
CA GLU A 258 22.20 -7.09 -14.67
C GLU A 258 21.11 -7.41 -15.69
N SER A 259 20.31 -6.40 -16.07
CA SER A 259 19.27 -6.62 -17.06
C SER A 259 19.91 -7.16 -18.35
N GLU A 260 19.21 -8.04 -19.08
CA GLU A 260 19.70 -8.54 -20.38
C GLU A 260 20.09 -7.39 -21.31
N ASP A 261 19.32 -6.30 -21.24
CA ASP A 261 19.57 -5.02 -21.88
C ASP A 261 20.95 -4.42 -21.46
N LEU A 262 21.26 -4.36 -20.15
CA LEU A 262 22.52 -3.83 -19.63
C LEU A 262 23.72 -4.73 -19.99
N ILE A 263 23.57 -6.05 -19.88
CA ILE A 263 24.60 -7.04 -20.24
C ILE A 263 24.98 -6.87 -21.72
N PHE A 264 23.97 -6.75 -22.60
CA PHE A 264 24.19 -6.58 -24.03
C PHE A 264 24.96 -5.29 -24.34
N VAL A 265 24.57 -4.15 -23.73
CA VAL A 265 25.28 -2.87 -23.95
C VAL A 265 26.73 -2.95 -23.47
N LYS A 266 26.99 -3.55 -22.30
CA LYS A 266 28.35 -3.71 -21.76
C LYS A 266 29.21 -4.58 -22.66
N GLU A 267 28.69 -5.70 -23.15
CA GLU A 267 29.45 -6.59 -24.03
C GLU A 267 29.74 -5.95 -25.38
N LYS A 268 28.76 -5.27 -25.99
CA LYS A 268 28.99 -4.52 -27.24
C LYS A 268 29.99 -3.38 -27.08
N ARG A 269 30.00 -2.69 -25.92
CA ARG A 269 31.00 -1.67 -25.60
C ARG A 269 32.40 -2.26 -25.43
N ARG A 270 32.50 -3.43 -24.81
CA ARG A 270 33.76 -4.16 -24.62
C ARG A 270 34.35 -4.58 -25.96
N ILE A 271 33.53 -5.17 -26.84
CA ILE A 271 33.96 -5.63 -28.18
C ILE A 271 34.36 -4.44 -29.08
N ASN A 272 33.56 -3.36 -29.05
CA ASN A 272 33.77 -2.19 -29.92
C ASN A 272 34.41 -1.01 -29.18
N ALA A 273 35.32 -1.28 -28.25
CA ALA A 273 35.98 -0.24 -27.46
C ALA A 273 36.63 0.81 -28.39
N GLY A 274 36.33 2.10 -28.15
CA GLY A 274 36.81 3.22 -28.96
C GLY A 274 36.08 3.47 -30.29
N ARG A 275 35.20 2.55 -30.73
CA ARG A 275 34.37 2.71 -31.95
C ARG A 275 32.88 2.45 -31.71
N PHE A 276 32.47 2.36 -30.45
CA PHE A 276 31.11 2.03 -30.07
C PHE A 276 30.10 3.06 -30.60
N ASN A 277 29.10 2.58 -31.35
CA ASN A 277 28.05 3.41 -31.93
C ASN A 277 26.69 3.00 -31.37
N TRP A 278 26.04 3.94 -30.65
CA TRP A 278 24.74 3.72 -30.03
C TRP A 278 23.62 3.38 -31.02
N ASN A 279 23.68 3.94 -32.24
CA ASN A 279 22.68 3.67 -33.26
C ASN A 279 22.76 2.21 -33.73
N ASN A 280 23.97 1.71 -34.00
CA ASN A 280 24.19 0.32 -34.40
C ASN A 280 23.83 -0.66 -33.26
N CYS A 281 24.23 -0.33 -32.03
CA CYS A 281 23.88 -1.11 -30.84
C CYS A 281 22.35 -1.24 -30.68
N TYR A 282 21.61 -0.16 -30.90
CA TYR A 282 20.15 -0.13 -30.83
C TYR A 282 19.48 -0.87 -32.01
N SER A 283 20.01 -0.80 -33.23
CA SER A 283 19.43 -1.54 -34.35
C SER A 283 19.64 -3.05 -34.24
N GLU A 284 20.83 -3.49 -33.82
CA GLU A 284 21.17 -4.92 -33.69
C GLU A 284 20.38 -5.59 -32.58
N SER A 285 20.34 -4.99 -31.39
CA SER A 285 19.51 -5.46 -30.26
C SER A 285 18.01 -5.57 -30.56
N ARG A 286 17.46 -4.69 -31.41
CA ARG A 286 16.06 -4.78 -31.85
C ARG A 286 15.78 -6.03 -32.68
N THR A 287 16.80 -6.54 -33.40
CA THR A 287 16.69 -7.83 -34.11
C THR A 287 16.76 -9.02 -33.14
N GLU A 288 17.34 -8.83 -31.96
CA GLU A 288 17.43 -9.82 -30.88
C GLU A 288 16.27 -9.70 -29.85
N GLY A 289 15.31 -8.80 -30.09
CA GLY A 289 14.13 -8.62 -29.23
C GLY A 289 14.35 -7.78 -27.97
N LEU A 290 15.54 -7.20 -27.81
CA LEU A 290 15.95 -6.36 -26.67
C LEU A 290 15.52 -4.89 -26.84
N PHE A 291 15.63 -4.09 -25.76
CA PHE A 291 15.31 -2.65 -25.73
C PHE A 291 13.89 -2.27 -26.14
N GLN A 292 12.89 -3.11 -25.87
CA GLN A 292 11.49 -2.84 -26.23
C GLN A 292 10.93 -1.55 -25.59
N ARG A 293 11.48 -1.16 -24.45
CA ARG A 293 11.07 0.02 -23.65
C ARG A 293 11.63 1.34 -24.18
N TYR A 294 12.61 1.32 -25.06
CA TYR A 294 13.26 2.50 -25.60
C TYR A 294 12.77 2.77 -27.01
N SER A 295 12.41 4.02 -27.31
CA SER A 295 11.89 4.42 -28.63
C SER A 295 12.98 4.81 -29.62
N SER A 296 14.20 5.07 -29.14
CA SER A 296 15.37 5.40 -29.96
C SER A 296 16.70 5.10 -29.27
N HIS A 297 17.79 5.05 -30.05
CA HIS A 297 19.15 4.94 -29.53
C HIS A 297 19.52 6.08 -28.57
N THR A 298 18.91 7.27 -28.73
CA THR A 298 19.14 8.41 -27.84
C THR A 298 18.52 8.19 -26.45
N THR A 299 17.34 7.55 -26.39
CA THR A 299 16.68 7.20 -25.11
C THR A 299 17.42 6.09 -24.37
N LEU A 300 17.90 5.07 -25.11
CA LEU A 300 18.73 3.99 -24.56
C LEU A 300 20.03 4.55 -23.95
N ARG A 301 20.74 5.40 -24.70
CA ARG A 301 21.97 6.04 -24.22
C ARG A 301 21.75 6.80 -22.91
N LYS A 302 20.68 7.59 -22.82
CA LYS A 302 20.35 8.35 -21.61
C LYS A 302 20.03 7.46 -20.42
N ALA A 303 19.38 6.31 -20.63
CA ALA A 303 19.12 5.34 -19.58
C ALA A 303 20.42 4.68 -19.08
N PHE A 304 21.35 4.38 -20.00
CA PHE A 304 22.68 3.87 -19.64
C PHE A 304 23.49 4.86 -18.80
N GLU A 305 23.56 6.11 -19.24
CA GLU A 305 24.28 7.18 -18.53
C GLU A 305 23.68 7.49 -17.14
N ARG A 306 22.43 7.10 -16.90
CA ARG A 306 21.72 7.29 -15.62
C ARG A 306 21.68 6.03 -14.77
N GLU A 307 22.30 4.94 -15.21
CA GLU A 307 22.29 3.63 -14.53
C GLU A 307 20.85 3.11 -14.27
N THR A 308 19.94 3.39 -15.20
CA THR A 308 18.53 2.96 -15.13
C THR A 308 18.16 1.94 -16.21
N LEU A 309 19.15 1.20 -16.71
CA LEU A 309 19.03 0.21 -17.77
C LEU A 309 18.82 -1.20 -17.21
#